data_AF-A0A8S1F7T3-F1
#
_entry.id   AF-A0A8S1F7T3-F1
#
_cell.length_a   1.000
_cell.length_b   1.000
_cell.length_c   1.000
_cell.angle_alpha   90.00
_cell.angle_beta   90.00
_cell.angle_gamma   90.00
#
_symmetry.space_group_name_H-M   'P 1'
#
loop_
_entity.id
_entity.type
_entity.pdbx_description
1 polymer ?
#
loop_
_entity_poly.entity_id
_entity_poly.type
_entity_poly.pdbx_seq_one_letter_code
_entity_poly.pdbx_strand_id
1 'polypeptide(L)'
;MLPQLLISSLLIWECAQSLLMFDKVEDDNACLLAMCDQDSGCVPIGCSIDQFDRIGCGYFRLNIYQYQQCYQPGKKDEESEEDAWMNCAQDYHCSAQCIKTLATRFRVKCYGKSDCETIARIHDGGANGCRDRNTIGYWKRVRDQCGIDCTKPILSRHL
;
A
#
# COMPACT_ATOMS: atom_id res chain seq x y z
N MET A 1 -55.36 -11.85 -10.41
CA MET A 1 -54.56 -10.97 -9.52
C MET A 1 -53.30 -11.71 -9.08
N LEU A 2 -52.33 -11.91 -9.97
CA LEU A 2 -51.05 -12.55 -9.64
C LEU A 2 -49.84 -12.11 -10.50
N PRO A 3 -49.88 -11.13 -11.45
CA PRO A 3 -48.66 -10.75 -12.15
C PRO A 3 -47.95 -9.51 -11.54
N GLN A 4 -48.57 -8.77 -10.61
CA GLN A 4 -47.97 -7.52 -10.09
C GLN A 4 -46.89 -7.71 -9.01
N LEU A 5 -46.83 -8.85 -8.32
CA LEU A 5 -45.92 -9.04 -7.17
C LEU A 5 -44.51 -9.54 -7.53
N LEU A 6 -44.29 -9.98 -8.77
CA LEU A 6 -42.98 -10.50 -9.22
C LEU A 6 -42.07 -9.41 -9.80
N ILE A 7 -42.62 -8.25 -10.18
CA ILE A 7 -41.83 -7.13 -10.72
C ILE A 7 -41.18 -6.32 -9.58
N SER A 8 -41.84 -6.26 -8.42
CA SER A 8 -41.31 -5.57 -7.23
C SER A 8 -40.15 -6.28 -6.54
N SER A 9 -39.95 -7.58 -6.75
CA SER A 9 -38.83 -8.34 -6.15
C SER A 9 -37.55 -8.32 -6.99
N LEU A 10 -37.65 -8.06 -8.29
CA LEU A 10 -36.48 -7.91 -9.18
C LEU A 10 -35.80 -6.55 -9.02
N LEU A 11 -36.58 -5.49 -8.76
CA LEU A 11 -36.04 -4.14 -8.54
C LEU A 11 -35.35 -3.96 -7.17
N ILE A 12 -35.56 -4.88 -6.22
CA ILE A 12 -34.89 -4.84 -4.90
C ILE A 12 -33.57 -5.61 -4.92
N TRP A 13 -33.38 -6.55 -5.87
CA TRP A 13 -32.13 -7.32 -5.96
C TRP A 13 -31.01 -6.53 -6.66
N GLU A 14 -31.34 -5.71 -7.65
CA GLU A 14 -30.34 -4.90 -8.37
C GLU A 14 -29.84 -3.68 -7.56
N CYS A 15 -30.59 -3.24 -6.54
CA CYS A 15 -30.21 -2.08 -5.74
C CYS A 15 -29.15 -2.40 -4.64
N ALA A 16 -28.88 -3.68 -4.37
CA ALA A 16 -27.99 -4.11 -3.29
C ALA A 16 -26.52 -4.30 -3.71
N GLN A 17 -26.21 -4.30 -5.02
CA GLN A 17 -24.83 -4.53 -5.49
C GLN A 17 -24.05 -3.24 -5.80
N SER A 18 -24.67 -2.06 -5.65
CA SER A 18 -24.01 -0.78 -5.96
C SER A 18 -23.32 -0.09 -4.77
N LEU A 19 -23.05 -0.78 -3.65
CA LEU A 19 -22.22 -0.21 -2.59
C LEU A 19 -20.99 -1.08 -2.32
N LEU A 20 -19.82 -0.52 -2.66
CA LEU A 20 -18.45 -0.92 -2.29
C LEU A 20 -17.77 -1.97 -3.18
N MET A 21 -17.70 -1.73 -4.50
CA MET A 21 -16.61 -2.26 -5.31
C MET A 21 -15.50 -1.21 -5.35
N PHE A 22 -14.63 -1.21 -4.33
CA PHE A 22 -13.28 -0.68 -4.56
C PHE A 22 -12.56 -1.77 -5.37
N ASP A 23 -12.27 -1.50 -6.63
CA ASP A 23 -11.50 -2.40 -7.48
C ASP A 23 -10.15 -2.63 -6.79
N LYS A 24 -9.93 -3.83 -6.27
CA LYS A 24 -8.64 -4.20 -5.73
C LYS A 24 -7.61 -4.10 -6.83
N VAL A 25 -6.42 -3.61 -6.49
CA VAL A 25 -5.30 -3.60 -7.43
C VAL A 25 -4.79 -5.01 -7.55
N GLU A 26 -4.85 -5.58 -8.76
CA GLU A 26 -4.45 -6.98 -9.02
C GLU A 26 -3.26 -7.09 -9.99
N ASP A 27 -2.85 -5.99 -10.63
CA ASP A 27 -1.79 -5.98 -11.66
C ASP A 27 -0.56 -5.16 -11.25
N ASP A 28 0.26 -5.71 -10.36
CA ASP A 28 1.59 -5.20 -10.02
C ASP A 28 2.49 -6.34 -9.50
N ASN A 29 3.71 -6.03 -9.07
CA ASN A 29 4.61 -6.98 -8.46
C ASN A 29 3.99 -7.61 -7.20
N ALA A 30 4.06 -8.95 -7.12
CA ALA A 30 3.49 -9.73 -6.01
C ALA A 30 3.95 -9.28 -4.62
N CYS A 31 5.16 -8.74 -4.48
CA CYS A 31 5.63 -8.15 -3.22
C CYS A 31 4.82 -6.91 -2.81
N LEU A 32 4.54 -6.01 -3.75
CA LEU A 32 3.79 -4.78 -3.50
C LEU A 32 2.33 -5.09 -3.21
N LEU A 33 1.74 -6.01 -3.96
CA LEU A 33 0.38 -6.49 -3.69
C LEU A 33 0.28 -7.12 -2.30
N ALA A 34 1.25 -7.94 -1.91
CA ALA A 34 1.30 -8.51 -0.56
C ALA A 34 1.48 -7.43 0.52
N MET A 35 2.34 -6.44 0.33
CA MET A 35 2.48 -5.31 1.27
C MET A 35 1.17 -4.52 1.40
N CYS A 36 0.55 -4.18 0.26
CA CYS A 36 -0.72 -3.47 0.16
C CYS A 36 -1.85 -4.20 0.90
N ASP A 37 -1.95 -5.52 0.71
CA ASP A 37 -2.92 -6.36 1.43
C ASP A 37 -2.64 -6.41 2.94
N GLN A 38 -1.39 -6.52 3.36
CA GLN A 38 -1.04 -6.51 4.79
C GLN A 38 -1.35 -5.18 5.48
N ASP A 39 -1.28 -4.07 4.75
CA ASP A 39 -1.49 -2.73 5.30
C ASP A 39 -2.96 -2.31 5.32
N SER A 40 -3.70 -2.64 4.26
CA SER A 40 -5.07 -2.13 4.06
C SER A 40 -6.08 -3.14 3.49
N GLY A 41 -5.67 -4.38 3.20
CA GLY A 41 -6.45 -5.28 2.34
C GLY A 41 -6.45 -4.84 0.86
N CYS A 42 -5.44 -4.03 0.51
CA CYS A 42 -5.22 -3.37 -0.75
C CYS A 42 -6.39 -2.52 -1.26
N VAL A 43 -6.89 -1.66 -0.37
CA VAL A 43 -7.95 -0.68 -0.67
C VAL A 43 -7.64 0.67 0.01
N PRO A 44 -8.19 1.80 -0.48
CA PRO A 44 -7.89 3.13 0.08
C PRO A 44 -8.68 3.41 1.37
N ILE A 45 -8.19 2.89 2.51
CA ILE A 45 -8.91 2.92 3.81
C ILE A 45 -8.94 4.27 4.55
N GLY A 46 -8.65 5.40 3.91
CA GLY A 46 -8.54 6.68 4.63
C GLY A 46 -7.28 6.72 5.53
N CYS A 47 -7.31 7.52 6.59
CA CYS A 47 -6.22 7.65 7.56
C CYS A 47 -6.65 7.11 8.92
N SER A 48 -5.77 6.37 9.60
CA SER A 48 -6.04 5.87 10.95
C SER A 48 -4.77 5.67 11.77
N ILE A 49 -4.92 5.69 13.08
CA ILE A 49 -3.84 5.46 14.05
C ILE A 49 -3.73 3.95 14.31
N ASP A 50 -2.50 3.42 14.34
CA ASP A 50 -2.25 2.03 14.70
C ASP A 50 -2.08 1.80 16.22
N GLN A 51 -1.89 0.56 16.63
CA GLN A 51 -1.69 0.17 18.04
C GLN A 51 -0.44 0.80 18.71
N PHE A 52 0.43 1.46 17.94
CA PHE A 52 1.63 2.14 18.41
C PHE A 52 1.52 3.67 18.32
N ASP A 53 0.30 4.18 18.18
CA ASP A 53 -0.01 5.61 18.06
C ASP A 53 0.61 6.27 16.79
N ARG A 54 0.80 5.48 15.73
CA ARG A 54 1.34 5.96 14.45
C ARG A 54 0.21 6.17 13.45
N ILE A 55 0.12 7.38 12.90
CA ILE A 55 -0.82 7.69 11.82
C ILE A 55 -0.30 7.18 10.47
N GLY A 56 -1.16 6.50 9.71
CA GLY A 56 -0.88 6.05 8.35
C GLY A 56 -2.13 6.09 7.48
N CYS A 57 -1.96 6.32 6.18
CA CYS A 57 -3.06 6.52 5.25
C CYS A 57 -3.03 5.57 4.03
N GLY A 58 -4.22 5.24 3.53
CA GLY A 58 -4.47 4.63 2.22
C GLY A 58 -3.86 3.24 2.04
N TYR A 59 -3.50 2.91 0.79
CA TYR A 59 -3.18 1.54 0.35
C TYR A 59 -2.06 0.88 1.17
N PHE A 60 -1.04 1.65 1.54
CA PHE A 60 0.13 1.14 2.27
C PHE A 60 0.26 1.72 3.67
N ARG A 61 -0.81 2.32 4.23
CA ARG A 61 -0.74 3.07 5.49
C ARG A 61 0.47 4.04 5.54
N LEU A 62 0.75 4.71 4.42
CA LEU A 62 1.88 5.62 4.27
C LEU A 62 1.79 6.75 5.30
N ASN A 63 2.87 7.06 6.00
CA ASN A 63 2.91 8.20 6.92
C ASN A 63 3.53 9.45 6.26
N ILE A 64 3.26 10.63 6.81
CA ILE A 64 3.71 11.91 6.23
C ILE A 64 5.24 12.02 6.17
N TYR A 65 5.97 11.47 7.15
CA TYR A 65 7.43 11.49 7.14
C TYR A 65 8.03 10.66 6.01
N GLN A 66 7.42 9.52 5.69
CA GLN A 66 7.77 8.72 4.52
C GLN A 66 7.51 9.49 3.23
N TYR A 67 6.36 10.17 3.14
CA TYR A 67 6.01 11.00 1.98
C TYR A 67 7.03 12.13 1.74
N GLN A 68 7.43 12.83 2.79
CA GLN A 68 8.52 13.81 2.74
C GLN A 68 9.82 13.19 2.23
N GLN A 69 10.17 11.99 2.71
CA GLN A 69 11.42 11.31 2.36
C GLN A 69 11.44 10.73 0.94
N CYS A 70 10.28 10.51 0.32
CA CYS A 70 10.17 10.07 -1.06
C CYS A 70 9.98 11.23 -2.06
N TYR A 71 10.30 12.45 -1.63
CA TYR A 71 10.25 13.67 -2.45
C TYR A 71 8.83 14.10 -2.84
N GLN A 72 7.84 13.77 -2.02
CA GLN A 72 6.47 14.30 -2.10
C GLN A 72 5.84 14.16 -3.51
N PRO A 73 5.80 12.94 -4.09
CA PRO A 73 5.33 12.73 -5.45
C PRO A 73 3.87 13.19 -5.61
N GLY A 74 3.60 13.90 -6.70
CA GLY A 74 2.26 14.39 -7.02
C GLY A 74 1.86 15.72 -6.35
N LYS A 75 2.65 16.22 -5.38
CA LYS A 75 2.38 17.51 -4.73
C LYS A 75 2.39 18.65 -5.74
N LYS A 76 1.36 19.50 -5.68
CA LYS A 76 1.28 20.76 -6.44
C LYS A 76 1.84 21.93 -5.62
N ASP A 77 2.26 23.00 -6.30
CA ASP A 77 2.90 24.17 -5.67
C ASP A 77 2.01 24.82 -4.60
N GLU A 78 0.70 24.93 -4.88
CA GLU A 78 -0.29 25.56 -3.98
C GLU A 78 -0.94 24.58 -2.99
N GLU A 79 -0.61 23.28 -3.06
CA GLU A 79 -1.18 22.25 -2.20
C GLU A 79 -0.40 22.15 -0.88
N SER A 80 -1.12 21.98 0.23
CA SER A 80 -0.49 21.68 1.53
C SER A 80 0.23 20.33 1.47
N GLU A 81 1.19 20.12 2.36
CA GLU A 81 1.90 18.84 2.40
C GLU A 81 0.99 17.71 2.87
N GLU A 82 0.12 18.01 3.83
CA GLU A 82 -0.87 17.09 4.38
C GLU A 82 -1.86 16.62 3.32
N ASP A 83 -2.42 17.54 2.54
CA ASP A 83 -3.36 17.20 1.46
C ASP A 83 -2.67 16.36 0.39
N ALA A 84 -1.46 16.76 -0.03
CA ALA A 84 -0.70 16.02 -1.03
C ALA A 84 -0.32 14.62 -0.56
N TRP A 85 0.09 14.47 0.71
CA TRP A 85 0.35 13.17 1.32
C TRP A 85 -0.89 12.29 1.33
N MET A 86 -2.03 12.82 1.81
CA MET A 86 -3.28 12.07 1.86
C MET A 86 -3.71 11.63 0.45
N ASN A 87 -3.67 12.54 -0.53
CA ASN A 87 -3.99 12.25 -1.93
C ASN A 87 -3.08 11.15 -2.49
N CYS A 88 -1.77 11.26 -2.30
CA CYS A 88 -0.82 10.24 -2.74
C CYS A 88 -1.02 8.89 -2.03
N ALA A 89 -1.34 8.90 -0.74
CA ALA A 89 -1.59 7.69 0.02
C ALA A 89 -2.85 6.94 -0.44
N GLN A 90 -3.89 7.67 -0.86
CA GLN A 90 -5.11 7.10 -1.45
C GLN A 90 -4.96 6.70 -2.92
N ASP A 91 -3.83 6.99 -3.56
CA ASP A 91 -3.51 6.55 -4.92
C ASP A 91 -2.48 5.42 -4.87
N TYR A 92 -2.83 4.23 -5.38
CA TYR A 92 -1.96 3.07 -5.31
C TYR A 92 -0.63 3.31 -6.02
N HIS A 93 -0.64 3.92 -7.20
CA HIS A 93 0.57 4.11 -8.00
C HIS A 93 1.50 5.14 -7.37
N CYS A 94 0.96 6.24 -6.86
CA CYS A 94 1.71 7.28 -6.15
C CYS A 94 2.37 6.72 -4.89
N SER A 95 1.59 6.04 -4.05
CA SER A 95 2.10 5.44 -2.81
C SER A 95 3.10 4.31 -3.07
N ALA A 96 2.86 3.44 -4.06
CA ALA A 96 3.82 2.41 -4.46
C ALA A 96 5.12 3.01 -5.01
N GLN A 97 5.05 4.08 -5.80
CA GLN A 97 6.22 4.82 -6.27
C GLN A 97 7.00 5.45 -5.11
N CYS A 98 6.31 6.03 -4.14
CA CYS A 98 6.91 6.58 -2.93
C CYS A 98 7.70 5.51 -2.17
N ILE A 99 7.10 4.34 -1.94
CA ILE A 99 7.73 3.21 -1.24
C ILE A 99 8.94 2.66 -2.01
N LYS A 100 8.83 2.50 -3.34
CA LYS A 100 9.97 2.13 -4.21
C LYS A 100 11.12 3.13 -4.10
N THR A 101 10.80 4.42 -4.01
CA THR A 101 11.79 5.51 -3.86
C THR A 101 12.50 5.42 -2.51
N LEU A 102 11.77 5.21 -1.41
CA LEU A 102 12.36 5.02 -0.07
C LEU A 102 13.26 3.78 -0.02
N ALA A 103 12.80 2.67 -0.60
CA ALA A 103 13.56 1.44 -0.67
C ALA A 103 14.88 1.63 -1.43
N THR A 104 14.84 2.36 -2.55
CA THR A 104 16.04 2.71 -3.34
C THR A 104 16.97 3.60 -2.53
N ARG A 105 16.44 4.66 -1.90
CA ARG A 105 17.19 5.62 -1.08
C ARG A 105 17.93 4.96 0.09
N PHE A 106 17.30 4.00 0.76
CA PHE A 106 17.87 3.35 1.95
C PHE A 106 18.43 1.94 1.69
N ARG A 107 18.45 1.49 0.43
CA ARG A 107 18.92 0.14 0.02
C ARG A 107 20.28 -0.23 0.59
N VAL A 108 21.21 0.73 0.67
CA VAL A 108 22.58 0.51 1.18
C VAL A 108 22.61 0.00 2.62
N LYS A 109 21.54 0.20 3.40
CA LYS A 109 21.40 -0.30 4.77
C LYS A 109 20.82 -1.72 4.85
N CYS A 110 20.47 -2.31 3.71
CA CYS A 110 19.83 -3.62 3.54
C CYS A 110 20.72 -4.60 2.74
N TYR A 111 22.05 -4.52 2.89
CA TYR A 111 22.96 -5.42 2.19
C TYR A 111 22.62 -6.91 2.41
N GLY A 112 22.67 -7.70 1.34
CA GLY A 112 22.36 -9.13 1.36
C GLY A 112 20.87 -9.48 1.43
N LYS A 113 19.98 -8.49 1.36
CA LYS A 113 18.52 -8.70 1.33
C LYS A 113 18.00 -8.70 -0.11
N SER A 114 16.92 -9.45 -0.37
CA SER A 114 16.21 -9.38 -1.65
C SER A 114 15.57 -8.00 -1.83
N ASP A 115 15.18 -7.66 -3.06
CA ASP A 115 14.45 -6.41 -3.32
C ASP A 115 13.15 -6.35 -2.49
N CYS A 116 12.41 -7.47 -2.40
CA CYS A 116 11.18 -7.52 -1.62
C CYS A 116 11.40 -7.41 -0.10
N GLU A 117 12.41 -8.07 0.47
CA GLU A 117 12.72 -7.89 1.88
C GLU A 117 13.17 -6.45 2.16
N THR A 118 13.94 -5.85 1.24
CA THR A 118 14.41 -4.48 1.36
C THR A 118 13.25 -3.49 1.40
N ILE A 119 12.33 -3.55 0.43
CA ILE A 119 11.19 -2.64 0.34
C ILE A 119 10.22 -2.83 1.50
N ALA A 120 9.88 -4.07 1.86
CA ALA A 120 8.96 -4.36 2.96
C ALA A 120 9.49 -3.89 4.32
N ARG A 121 10.78 -4.13 4.60
CA ARG A 121 11.36 -3.75 5.89
C ARG A 121 11.65 -2.26 5.99
N ILE A 122 12.02 -1.59 4.90
CA ILE A 122 12.16 -0.13 4.87
C ILE A 122 10.80 0.56 5.03
N HIS A 123 9.74 -0.01 4.46
CA HIS A 123 8.39 0.48 4.64
C HIS A 123 7.94 0.42 6.11
N ASP A 124 8.09 -0.75 6.75
CA ASP A 124 7.64 -0.95 8.14
C ASP A 124 8.51 -0.23 9.19
N GLY A 125 9.84 -0.16 8.97
CA GLY A 125 10.80 0.35 9.96
C GLY A 125 11.61 1.57 9.53
N GLY A 126 11.25 2.22 8.43
CA GLY A 126 11.97 3.36 7.87
C GLY A 126 13.41 3.05 7.47
N ALA A 127 14.28 4.06 7.49
CA ALA A 127 15.63 3.97 6.94
C ALA A 127 16.51 2.85 7.56
N ASN A 128 16.23 2.41 8.79
CA ASN A 128 16.98 1.35 9.46
C ASN A 128 16.19 0.03 9.55
N GLY A 129 15.06 -0.08 8.85
CA GLY A 129 14.14 -1.21 8.98
C GLY A 129 14.77 -2.59 8.75
N CYS A 130 15.75 -2.71 7.84
CA CYS A 130 16.49 -3.96 7.63
C CYS A 130 17.40 -4.38 8.80
N ARG A 131 17.70 -3.47 9.72
CA ARG A 131 18.49 -3.73 10.93
C ARG A 131 17.62 -3.84 12.18
N ASP A 132 16.39 -3.35 12.12
CA ASP A 132 15.42 -3.48 13.21
C ASP A 132 14.77 -4.88 13.19
N ARG A 133 14.83 -5.59 14.31
CA ARG A 133 14.23 -6.92 14.46
C ARG A 133 12.70 -6.85 14.51
N ASN A 134 12.12 -5.71 14.86
CA ASN A 134 10.66 -5.53 14.94
C ASN A 134 9.99 -5.69 13.57
N THR A 135 10.72 -5.39 12.47
CA THR A 135 10.20 -5.52 11.10
C THR A 135 10.19 -6.94 10.54
N ILE A 136 10.78 -7.91 11.25
CA ILE A 136 10.82 -9.31 10.81
C ILE A 136 9.39 -9.89 10.75
N GLY A 137 8.52 -9.50 11.68
CA GLY A 137 7.14 -9.97 11.71
C GLY A 137 6.35 -9.52 10.48
N TYR A 138 6.48 -8.25 10.10
CA TYR A 138 5.88 -7.71 8.87
C TYR A 138 6.41 -8.42 7.63
N TRP A 139 7.74 -8.50 7.48
CA TRP A 139 8.36 -9.19 6.36
C TRP A 139 7.92 -10.64 6.23
N LYS A 140 7.83 -11.38 7.34
CA LYS A 140 7.35 -12.77 7.31
C LYS A 140 5.96 -12.87 6.69
N ARG A 141 5.01 -12.00 7.07
CA ARG A 141 3.65 -12.03 6.52
C ARG A 141 3.62 -11.72 5.03
N VAL A 142 4.35 -10.69 4.59
CA VAL A 142 4.49 -10.33 3.17
C VAL A 142 5.05 -11.51 2.38
N ARG A 143 6.19 -12.06 2.83
CA ARG A 143 6.86 -13.19 2.19
C ARG A 143 5.97 -14.43 2.09
N ASP A 144 5.26 -14.76 3.17
CA ASP A 144 4.41 -15.94 3.21
C ASP A 144 3.21 -15.79 2.26
N GLN A 145 2.75 -14.56 1.99
CA GLN A 145 1.64 -14.27 1.06
C GLN A 145 2.05 -14.35 -0.42
N CYS A 146 3.17 -13.72 -0.82
CA CYS A 146 3.64 -13.71 -2.22
C CYS A 146 4.42 -14.99 -2.61
N GLY A 147 4.90 -15.79 -1.65
CA GLY A 147 5.65 -17.02 -1.90
C GLY A 147 6.87 -16.84 -2.82
N ILE A 148 6.95 -17.69 -3.85
CA ILE A 148 8.06 -17.69 -4.82
C ILE A 148 8.15 -16.38 -5.62
N ASP A 149 7.02 -15.69 -5.83
CA ASP A 149 6.94 -14.49 -6.66
C ASP A 149 7.60 -13.27 -6.01
N CYS A 150 7.84 -13.31 -4.69
CA CYS A 150 8.61 -12.26 -3.99
C CYS A 150 10.07 -12.15 -4.42
N THR A 151 10.58 -13.10 -5.20
CA THR A 151 11.94 -13.06 -5.73
C THR A 151 12.05 -12.25 -7.03
N LYS A 152 10.92 -11.90 -7.65
CA LYS A 152 10.90 -11.11 -8.88
C LYS A 152 11.46 -9.69 -8.63
N PRO A 153 12.31 -9.15 -9.52
CA PRO A 153 12.86 -7.81 -9.39
C PRO A 153 11.77 -6.73 -9.27
N ILE A 154 12.01 -5.73 -8.43
CA ILE A 154 11.09 -4.60 -8.19
C ILE A 154 11.80 -3.28 -8.38
N LEU A 155 13.03 -3.19 -7.86
CA LEU A 155 13.80 -1.96 -7.89
C LEU A 155 14.54 -1.89 -9.22
N SER A 156 14.27 -0.85 -10.00
CA SER A 156 15.01 -0.60 -11.24
C SER A 156 16.49 -0.45 -10.91
N ARG A 157 17.33 -1.27 -11.52
CA ARG A 157 18.79 -1.14 -11.45
C ARG A 157 19.18 -0.20 -12.57
N HIS A 158 19.32 1.08 -12.27
CA HIS A 158 20.07 1.96 -13.16
C HIS A 158 21.55 1.58 -12.99
N LEU A 159 22.06 0.85 -13.99
CA LEU A 159 23.49 0.58 -14.17
C LEU A 159 24.16 1.83 -14.72
#